data_AF-A0A7V4NHU2-F1
#
_entry.id   AF-A0A7V4NHU2-F1
#
_cell.length_a   1.000
_cell.length_b   1.000
_cell.length_c   1.000
_cell.angle_alpha   90.00
_cell.angle_beta   90.00
_cell.angle_gamma   90.00
#
_symmetry.space_group_name_H-M   'P 1'
#
loop_
_entity.id
_entity.type
_entity.pdbx_description
1 polymer ?
#
loop_
_entity_poly.entity_id
_entity_poly.type
_entity_poly.pdbx_seq_one_letter_code
_entity_poly.pdbx_strand_id
1 'polypeptide(L)'
;MRTKSTQRIICLLTVLAITVVFSVLSFSQGTELFVKKLTTTLPEYLFKSVGTRTFSVQYIKLFEDEESKGYILKAWLFQPLTTQQTNTSFKIRAISPDGKKEYTEEIAGTRDKSYIRLPLILVILPAKYTLYVNSQVVEQPKPTTGGEVSVPIYGDKESANIKLLVRTQTGYRAIDEGEEVSKDDVIFLQVIAGTFPTGGYRIELNEPDIIYPVGKNPGKITVTGTFYKPGPGDMVTQAFTTPTKTIELGKFPAGMYEVIVDIKNLGEFRTIFNVK
;
A
#
# COMPACT_ATOMS: atom_id res chain seq x y z
N MET A 1 -3.89 0.45 74.15
CA MET A 1 -2.68 0.37 73.27
C MET A 1 -2.98 -0.50 72.06
N ARG A 2 -3.53 0.06 70.96
CA ARG A 2 -3.85 -0.71 69.75
C ARG A 2 -3.95 0.21 68.52
N THR A 3 -2.96 1.07 68.30
CA THR A 3 -3.17 2.19 67.36
C THR A 3 -2.06 2.44 66.34
N LYS A 4 -0.82 1.93 66.52
CA LYS A 4 0.26 2.19 65.56
C LYS A 4 0.52 1.06 64.55
N SER A 5 0.31 -0.20 64.94
CA SER A 5 0.57 -1.37 64.06
C SER A 5 -0.53 -1.54 63.00
N THR A 6 -1.79 -1.49 63.42
CA THR A 6 -2.96 -1.65 62.55
C THR A 6 -3.04 -0.54 61.49
N GLN A 7 -2.68 0.70 61.84
CA GLN A 7 -2.72 1.83 60.92
C GLN A 7 -1.61 1.77 59.85
N ARG A 8 -0.44 1.21 60.19
CA ARG A 8 0.65 0.95 59.22
C ARG A 8 0.27 -0.15 58.23
N ILE A 9 -0.38 -1.21 58.68
CA ILE A 9 -0.83 -2.32 57.82
C ILE A 9 -1.93 -1.84 56.85
N ILE A 10 -2.87 -1.02 57.32
CA ILE A 10 -3.93 -0.44 56.48
C ILE A 10 -3.32 0.50 55.42
N CYS A 11 -2.35 1.36 55.79
CA CYS A 11 -1.65 2.21 54.82
C CYS A 11 -0.83 1.40 53.80
N LEU A 12 -0.19 0.30 54.22
CA LEU A 12 0.59 -0.55 53.32
C LEU A 12 -0.32 -1.25 52.30
N LEU A 13 -1.49 -1.74 52.76
CA LEU A 13 -2.49 -2.38 51.91
C LEU A 13 -3.15 -1.40 50.93
N THR A 14 -3.41 -0.15 51.33
CA THR A 14 -3.94 0.86 50.42
C THR A 14 -2.91 1.30 49.38
N VAL A 15 -1.65 1.48 49.75
CA VAL A 15 -0.57 1.78 48.80
C VAL A 15 -0.38 0.63 47.81
N LEU A 16 -0.39 -0.62 48.30
CA LEU A 16 -0.27 -1.81 47.45
C LEU A 16 -1.45 -1.91 46.47
N ALA A 17 -2.68 -1.71 46.94
CA ALA A 17 -3.88 -1.72 46.10
C ALA A 17 -3.84 -0.61 45.03
N ILE A 18 -3.37 0.59 45.38
CA ILE A 18 -3.21 1.70 44.43
C ILE A 18 -2.14 1.37 43.39
N THR A 19 -0.99 0.81 43.79
CA THR A 19 0.06 0.40 42.84
C THR A 19 -0.38 -0.73 41.91
N VAL A 20 -1.15 -1.70 42.41
CA VAL A 20 -1.69 -2.78 41.58
C VAL A 20 -2.67 -2.19 40.56
N VAL A 21 -3.62 -1.35 40.98
CA VAL A 21 -4.58 -0.69 40.07
C VAL A 21 -3.86 0.17 39.01
N PHE A 22 -2.82 0.92 39.39
CA PHE A 22 -2.03 1.72 38.45
C PHE A 22 -1.24 0.86 37.45
N SER A 23 -0.73 -0.29 37.90
CA SER A 23 0.00 -1.21 37.01
C SER A 23 -0.92 -1.92 36.02
N VAL A 24 -2.16 -2.27 36.40
CA VAL A 24 -3.13 -2.87 35.46
C VAL A 24 -3.62 -1.83 34.43
N LEU A 25 -3.74 -0.56 34.82
CA LEU A 25 -4.15 0.53 33.92
C LEU A 25 -3.05 0.92 32.91
N SER A 26 -1.77 0.67 33.24
CA SER A 26 -0.65 1.07 32.39
C SER A 26 -0.31 0.07 31.28
N PHE A 27 -0.89 -1.14 31.29
CA PHE A 27 -0.57 -2.23 30.35
C PHE A 27 -1.56 -2.41 29.19
N SER A 28 -2.40 -1.41 28.91
CA SER A 28 -3.36 -1.43 27.80
C SER A 28 -3.41 -0.11 27.00
N GLN A 29 -2.29 0.60 26.86
CA GLN A 29 -2.19 1.63 25.84
C GLN A 29 -1.92 0.95 24.48
N GLY A 30 -2.93 0.24 23.96
CA GLY A 30 -2.95 -0.06 22.55
C GLY A 30 -2.98 1.26 21.79
N THR A 31 -2.17 1.40 20.73
CA THR A 31 -2.11 2.60 19.90
C THR A 31 -3.53 2.99 19.46
N GLU A 32 -4.13 4.00 20.06
CA GLU A 32 -5.43 4.51 19.63
C GLU A 32 -5.31 5.17 18.25
N LEU A 33 -6.44 5.46 17.60
CA LEU A 33 -6.44 6.25 16.37
C LEU A 33 -5.86 7.64 16.67
N PHE A 34 -4.70 7.93 16.08
CA PHE A 34 -4.06 9.23 16.13
C PHE A 34 -4.21 9.92 14.79
N VAL A 35 -4.80 11.12 14.78
CA VAL A 35 -4.86 11.95 13.57
C VAL A 35 -4.26 13.32 13.82
N LYS A 36 -3.46 13.80 12.86
CA LYS A 36 -2.83 15.11 12.93
C LYS A 36 -2.84 15.80 11.57
N LYS A 37 -3.38 17.03 11.52
CA LYS A 37 -3.28 17.88 10.33
C LYS A 37 -1.82 18.25 10.05
N LEU A 38 -1.42 18.11 8.80
CA LEU A 38 -0.12 18.49 8.28
C LEU A 38 -0.23 19.82 7.51
N THR A 39 0.80 20.65 7.60
CA THR A 39 0.91 21.93 6.88
C THR A 39 1.83 21.87 5.67
N THR A 40 2.47 20.72 5.46
CA THR A 40 3.39 20.50 4.33
C THR A 40 2.64 20.20 3.03
N THR A 41 3.31 20.39 1.91
CA THR A 41 2.88 19.91 0.60
C THR A 41 3.74 18.72 0.20
N LEU A 42 3.10 17.68 -0.33
CA LEU A 42 3.76 16.49 -0.84
C LEU A 42 3.46 16.34 -2.33
N PRO A 43 4.44 15.91 -3.14
CA PRO A 43 4.21 15.68 -4.56
C PRO A 43 3.07 14.69 -4.83
N GLU A 44 2.20 15.01 -5.80
CA GLU A 44 1.00 14.21 -6.11
C GLU A 44 1.33 12.76 -6.53
N TYR A 45 2.48 12.54 -7.19
CA TYR A 45 2.88 11.21 -7.66
C TYR A 45 3.12 10.20 -6.53
N LEU A 46 3.35 10.66 -5.30
CA LEU A 46 3.55 9.77 -4.15
C LEU A 46 2.24 9.10 -3.71
N PHE A 47 1.10 9.71 -4.02
CA PHE A 47 -0.18 9.27 -3.49
C PHE A 47 -0.79 8.16 -4.36
N LYS A 48 -1.12 7.04 -3.72
CA LYS A 48 -2.10 6.08 -4.23
C LYS A 48 -3.50 6.70 -4.09
N SER A 49 -4.42 6.35 -4.98
CA SER A 49 -5.80 6.85 -4.95
C SER A 49 -6.81 5.72 -4.94
N VAL A 50 -7.85 5.86 -4.12
CA VAL A 50 -9.02 4.98 -4.05
C VAL A 50 -10.30 5.83 -3.96
N GLY A 51 -11.44 5.27 -4.36
CA GLY A 51 -12.72 5.96 -4.29
C GLY A 51 -13.55 5.81 -5.56
N THR A 52 -14.43 6.77 -5.78
CA THR A 52 -15.38 6.86 -6.89
C THR A 52 -15.13 8.13 -7.72
N ARG A 53 -15.96 8.35 -8.74
CA ARG A 53 -15.92 9.60 -9.53
C ARG A 53 -16.27 10.84 -8.72
N THR A 54 -16.99 10.69 -7.62
CA THR A 54 -17.49 11.80 -6.80
C THR A 54 -16.78 11.90 -5.46
N PHE A 55 -15.94 10.94 -5.09
CA PHE A 55 -15.20 10.95 -3.84
C PHE A 55 -13.87 10.22 -4.02
N SER A 56 -12.75 10.84 -3.66
CA SER A 56 -11.44 10.20 -3.75
C SER A 56 -10.64 10.42 -2.49
N VAL A 57 -9.99 9.36 -2.04
CA VAL A 57 -9.00 9.36 -0.98
C VAL A 57 -7.65 9.10 -1.62
N GLN A 58 -6.70 9.98 -1.35
CA GLN A 58 -5.32 9.89 -1.78
C GLN A 58 -4.45 9.62 -0.55
N TYR A 59 -3.61 8.58 -0.59
CA TYR A 59 -2.81 8.18 0.57
C TYR A 59 -1.40 7.71 0.21
N ILE A 60 -0.51 7.83 1.19
CA ILE A 60 0.84 7.27 1.23
C ILE A 60 0.89 6.40 2.48
N LYS A 61 1.28 5.14 2.34
CA LYS A 61 1.58 4.27 3.48
C LYS A 61 3.00 4.58 3.95
N LEU A 62 3.16 4.92 5.23
CA LEU A 62 4.45 5.27 5.81
C LEU A 62 5.17 4.04 6.36
N PHE A 63 4.43 3.21 7.10
CA PHE A 63 4.93 2.00 7.75
C PHE A 63 3.77 1.07 8.13
N GLU A 64 4.10 -0.19 8.36
CA GLU A 64 3.26 -1.18 9.03
C GLU A 64 4.18 -2.16 9.76
N ASP A 65 3.95 -2.32 11.05
CA ASP A 65 4.61 -3.29 11.92
C ASP A 65 3.56 -4.18 12.63
N GLU A 66 3.97 -4.98 13.62
CA GLU A 66 3.05 -5.88 14.32
C GLU A 66 2.02 -5.15 15.19
N GLU A 67 2.34 -3.92 15.63
CA GLU A 67 1.54 -3.14 16.58
C GLU A 67 0.67 -2.11 15.87
N SER A 68 1.26 -1.37 14.92
CA SER A 68 0.67 -0.19 14.32
C SER A 68 1.03 0.00 12.85
N LYS A 69 0.26 0.87 12.20
CA LYS A 69 0.54 1.32 10.83
C LYS A 69 0.20 2.78 10.67
N GLY A 70 0.92 3.43 9.76
CA GLY A 70 0.86 4.87 9.55
C GLY A 70 0.59 5.25 8.10
N TYR A 71 -0.22 6.28 7.90
CA TYR A 71 -0.56 6.83 6.59
C TYR A 71 -0.49 8.35 6.60
N ILE A 72 -0.09 8.92 5.47
CA ILE A 72 -0.42 10.31 5.13
C ILE A 72 -1.54 10.27 4.13
N LEU A 73 -2.64 11.00 4.36
CA LEU A 73 -3.76 11.02 3.43
C LEU A 73 -4.40 12.39 3.29
N LYS A 74 -5.07 12.58 2.17
CA LYS A 74 -5.97 13.70 1.85
C LYS A 74 -7.15 13.14 1.06
N ALA A 75 -8.24 13.88 0.97
CA ALA A 75 -9.41 13.42 0.23
C ALA A 75 -10.16 14.61 -0.38
N TRP A 76 -11.00 14.32 -1.35
CA TRP A 76 -11.96 15.28 -1.87
C TRP A 76 -13.29 14.62 -2.15
N LEU A 77 -14.36 15.38 -1.95
CA LEU A 77 -15.74 15.03 -2.25
C LEU A 77 -16.29 16.07 -3.23
N PHE A 78 -16.87 15.63 -4.34
CA PHE A 78 -17.58 16.49 -5.26
C PHE A 78 -18.90 16.96 -4.62
N GLN A 79 -19.09 18.27 -4.58
CA GLN A 79 -20.33 18.90 -4.14
C GLN A 79 -20.60 20.11 -5.04
N PRO A 80 -21.64 20.09 -5.88
CA PRO A 80 -21.93 21.19 -6.79
C PRO A 80 -22.21 22.48 -6.01
N LEU A 81 -22.00 23.63 -6.67
CA LEU A 81 -22.17 24.97 -6.06
C LEU A 81 -23.64 25.28 -5.72
N THR A 82 -24.58 24.57 -6.32
CA THR A 82 -26.03 24.70 -6.10
C THR A 82 -26.49 24.02 -4.81
N THR A 83 -25.67 23.14 -4.23
CA THR A 83 -25.96 22.50 -2.95
C THR A 83 -25.65 23.46 -1.81
N GLN A 84 -26.61 23.69 -0.90
CA GLN A 84 -26.41 24.52 0.29
C GLN A 84 -25.13 24.11 1.03
N GLN A 85 -24.37 25.10 1.53
CA GLN A 85 -23.17 24.88 2.32
C GLN A 85 -23.53 24.16 3.63
N THR A 86 -23.50 22.83 3.61
CA THR A 86 -23.44 22.02 4.81
C THR A 86 -21.98 21.96 5.28
N ASN A 87 -21.76 22.10 6.59
CA ASN A 87 -20.47 21.84 7.22
C ASN A 87 -20.12 20.36 7.03
N THR A 88 -19.52 20.04 5.89
CA THR A 88 -19.19 18.66 5.52
C THR A 88 -17.88 18.29 6.20
N SER A 89 -17.96 17.44 7.22
CA SER A 89 -16.82 16.79 7.86
C SER A 89 -16.48 15.47 7.17
N PHE A 90 -15.21 15.10 7.21
CA PHE A 90 -14.73 13.77 6.85
C PHE A 90 -14.56 12.97 8.13
N LYS A 91 -15.07 11.74 8.15
CA LYS A 91 -14.91 10.80 9.27
C LYS A 91 -13.70 9.90 9.01
N ILE A 92 -12.66 10.03 9.81
CA ILE A 92 -11.50 9.14 9.79
C ILE A 92 -11.77 8.02 10.78
N ARG A 93 -11.91 6.78 10.31
CA ARG A 93 -12.36 5.66 11.15
C ARG A 93 -11.35 4.53 11.12
N ALA A 94 -11.04 3.96 12.28
CA ALA A 94 -10.29 2.71 12.40
C ALA A 94 -11.21 1.65 13.01
N ILE A 95 -11.49 0.60 12.25
CA ILE A 95 -12.41 -0.48 12.66
C ILE A 95 -11.62 -1.78 12.85
N SER A 96 -11.85 -2.47 13.97
CA SER A 96 -11.21 -3.76 14.26
C SER A 96 -11.65 -4.86 13.29
N PRO A 97 -10.85 -5.94 13.10
CA PRO A 97 -11.21 -7.05 12.21
C PRO A 97 -12.58 -7.70 12.51
N ASP A 98 -12.98 -7.72 13.78
CA ASP A 98 -14.26 -8.27 14.23
C ASP A 98 -15.41 -7.25 14.19
N GLY A 99 -15.13 -6.00 13.79
CA GLY A 99 -16.09 -4.91 13.73
C GLY A 99 -16.60 -4.40 15.07
N LYS A 100 -16.09 -4.91 16.21
CA LYS A 100 -16.60 -4.56 17.54
C LYS A 100 -16.03 -3.27 18.12
N LYS A 101 -14.82 -2.89 17.70
CA LYS A 101 -14.16 -1.68 18.14
C LYS A 101 -14.01 -0.73 16.96
N GLU A 102 -14.43 0.50 17.19
CA GLU A 102 -14.33 1.57 16.22
C GLU A 102 -13.79 2.83 16.91
N TYR A 103 -12.76 3.41 16.33
CA TYR A 103 -12.28 4.74 16.66
C TYR A 103 -12.65 5.68 15.52
N THR A 104 -13.14 6.87 15.83
CA THR A 104 -13.53 7.87 14.82
C THR A 104 -13.05 9.25 15.21
N GLU A 105 -12.46 9.96 14.26
CA GLU A 105 -12.16 11.40 14.36
C GLU A 105 -12.82 12.15 13.20
N GLU A 106 -13.43 13.31 13.48
CA GLU A 106 -14.06 14.13 12.45
C GLU A 106 -13.23 15.37 12.13
N ILE A 107 -12.96 15.57 10.84
CA ILE A 107 -12.19 16.71 10.35
C ILE A 107 -13.04 17.54 9.40
N ALA A 108 -13.17 18.83 9.70
CA ALA A 108 -13.89 19.76 8.84
C ALA A 108 -13.24 19.86 7.46
N GLY A 109 -14.06 19.67 6.41
CA GLY A 109 -13.64 19.86 5.04
C GLY A 109 -13.53 21.34 4.69
N THR A 110 -12.59 21.67 3.79
CA THR A 110 -12.44 23.02 3.23
C THR A 110 -13.01 23.05 1.82
N ARG A 111 -13.88 24.03 1.53
CA ARG A 111 -14.45 24.21 0.20
C ARG A 111 -13.38 24.68 -0.80
N ASP A 112 -13.33 24.02 -1.95
CA ASP A 112 -12.56 24.42 -3.13
C ASP A 112 -13.44 24.23 -4.38
N LYS A 113 -14.04 25.32 -4.87
CA LYS A 113 -14.95 25.32 -6.04
C LYS A 113 -16.11 24.32 -5.89
N SER A 114 -16.15 23.28 -6.73
CA SER A 114 -17.15 22.21 -6.70
C SER A 114 -16.74 21.01 -5.86
N TYR A 115 -15.75 21.17 -4.99
CA TYR A 115 -15.23 20.12 -4.13
C TYR A 115 -15.14 20.58 -2.67
N ILE A 116 -15.32 19.64 -1.77
CA ILE A 116 -14.92 19.75 -0.37
C ILE A 116 -13.66 18.92 -0.21
N ARG A 117 -12.60 19.49 0.35
CA ARG A 117 -11.31 18.81 0.53
C ARG A 117 -11.03 18.53 1.99
N LEU A 118 -10.59 17.31 2.28
CA LEU A 118 -9.91 16.98 3.53
C LEU A 118 -8.47 17.50 3.40
N PRO A 119 -7.98 18.33 4.32
CA PRO A 119 -6.58 18.74 4.33
C PRO A 119 -5.65 17.53 4.49
N LEU A 120 -4.36 17.71 4.20
CA LEU A 120 -3.38 16.65 4.42
C LEU A 120 -3.31 16.30 5.92
N ILE A 121 -3.41 15.01 6.24
CA ILE A 121 -3.35 14.50 7.61
C ILE A 121 -2.41 13.31 7.72
N LEU A 122 -1.76 13.17 8.87
CA LEU A 122 -1.11 11.96 9.34
C LEU A 122 -2.11 11.15 10.15
N VAL A 123 -2.20 9.85 9.88
CA VAL A 123 -3.04 8.90 10.61
C VAL A 123 -2.18 7.75 11.08
N ILE A 124 -2.26 7.40 12.35
CA ILE A 124 -1.65 6.18 12.92
C ILE A 124 -2.76 5.40 13.61
N LEU A 125 -2.80 4.08 13.39
CA LEU A 125 -3.79 3.18 13.96
C LEU A 125 -3.16 1.80 14.26
N PRO A 126 -3.82 0.93 15.05
CA PRO A 126 -3.32 -0.43 15.25
C PRO A 126 -3.21 -1.19 13.93
N ALA A 127 -2.19 -2.02 13.78
CA ALA A 127 -1.86 -2.72 12.53
C ALA A 127 -3.03 -3.54 11.98
N LYS A 128 -3.75 -4.23 12.87
CA LYS A 128 -4.88 -5.10 12.51
C LYS A 128 -6.16 -4.34 12.14
N TYR A 129 -6.23 -3.03 12.37
CA TYR A 129 -7.45 -2.26 12.11
C TYR A 129 -7.52 -1.84 10.65
N THR A 130 -8.73 -1.72 10.13
CA THR A 130 -8.97 -1.22 8.78
C THR A 130 -9.25 0.27 8.83
N LEU A 131 -8.52 1.04 8.03
CA LEU A 131 -8.67 2.49 7.94
C LEU A 131 -9.73 2.88 6.90
N TYR A 132 -10.64 3.75 7.29
CA TYR A 132 -11.67 4.33 6.44
C TYR A 132 -11.60 5.85 6.46
N VAL A 133 -11.92 6.46 5.32
CA VAL A 133 -12.37 7.85 5.25
C VAL A 133 -13.82 7.83 4.78
N ASN A 134 -14.73 8.30 5.64
CA ASN A 134 -16.17 8.09 5.51
C ASN A 134 -16.52 6.59 5.43
N SER A 135 -16.94 6.13 4.25
CA SER A 135 -17.23 4.72 3.95
C SER A 135 -16.16 4.07 3.06
N GLN A 136 -15.15 4.82 2.61
CA GLN A 136 -14.11 4.31 1.72
C GLN A 136 -12.96 3.71 2.50
N VAL A 137 -12.69 2.42 2.28
CA VAL A 137 -11.47 1.76 2.75
C VAL A 137 -10.27 2.39 2.05
N VAL A 138 -9.26 2.79 2.82
CA VAL A 138 -8.06 3.49 2.31
C VAL A 138 -7.12 2.51 1.61
N GLU A 139 -6.67 1.50 2.34
CA GLU A 139 -5.88 0.41 1.78
C GLU A 139 -6.83 -0.72 1.44
N GLN A 140 -7.41 -0.64 0.24
CA GLN A 140 -7.98 -1.83 -0.34
C GLN A 140 -6.81 -2.68 -0.81
N PRO A 141 -6.71 -3.97 -0.44
CA PRO A 141 -5.98 -4.89 -1.28
C PRO A 141 -6.64 -4.70 -2.63
N LYS A 142 -5.91 -4.12 -3.59
CA LYS A 142 -6.38 -4.26 -4.95
C LYS A 142 -6.44 -5.77 -5.07
N PRO A 143 -7.61 -6.38 -5.39
CA PRO A 143 -7.47 -7.58 -6.18
C PRO A 143 -6.50 -7.11 -7.26
N THR A 144 -5.34 -7.73 -7.37
CA THR A 144 -4.80 -7.91 -8.70
C THR A 144 -5.97 -8.52 -9.43
N THR A 145 -6.82 -7.67 -10.01
CA THR A 145 -7.42 -7.95 -11.28
C THR A 145 -6.16 -8.18 -12.09
N GLY A 146 -5.68 -9.42 -12.05
CA GLY A 146 -5.19 -10.09 -13.22
C GLY A 146 -6.34 -10.09 -14.22
N GLY A 147 -6.77 -8.91 -14.65
CA GLY A 147 -6.85 -8.70 -16.07
C GLY A 147 -5.42 -8.94 -16.50
N GLU A 148 -5.17 -10.14 -17.01
CA GLU A 148 -4.10 -10.34 -17.96
C GLU A 148 -4.22 -9.18 -18.94
N VAL A 149 -3.40 -8.16 -18.74
CA VAL A 149 -3.12 -7.25 -19.83
C VAL A 149 -2.41 -8.18 -20.81
N SER A 150 -3.09 -8.54 -21.90
CA SER A 150 -2.52 -9.35 -22.96
C SER A 150 -1.43 -8.52 -23.64
N VAL A 151 -0.27 -8.50 -23.00
CA VAL A 151 0.93 -7.85 -23.48
C VAL A 151 1.72 -8.91 -24.23
N PRO A 152 2.08 -8.66 -25.49
CA PRO A 152 3.02 -9.52 -26.21
C PRO A 152 4.29 -9.76 -25.38
N ILE A 153 4.95 -10.88 -25.61
CA ILE A 153 6.20 -11.17 -24.93
C ILE A 153 7.32 -10.38 -25.62
N TYR A 154 7.96 -9.46 -24.90
CA TYR A 154 9.04 -8.60 -25.43
C TYR A 154 10.45 -9.11 -25.06
N GLY A 155 10.53 -10.08 -24.15
CA GLY A 155 11.80 -10.71 -23.77
C GLY A 155 12.06 -12.02 -24.51
N ASP A 156 13.23 -12.59 -24.22
CA ASP A 156 13.57 -13.94 -24.67
C ASP A 156 12.54 -14.94 -24.13
N LYS A 157 12.17 -15.92 -24.95
CA LYS A 157 11.24 -17.00 -24.57
C LYS A 157 11.99 -18.27 -24.17
N GLU A 158 13.29 -18.35 -24.38
CA GLU A 158 14.08 -19.55 -24.10
C GLU A 158 14.40 -19.70 -22.61
N SER A 159 14.68 -18.58 -21.93
CA SER A 159 15.02 -18.59 -20.50
C SER A 159 14.13 -17.66 -19.68
N ALA A 160 14.13 -17.88 -18.37
CA ALA A 160 13.48 -16.95 -17.45
C ALA A 160 14.18 -15.58 -17.49
N ASN A 161 13.39 -14.51 -17.58
CA ASN A 161 13.89 -13.14 -17.60
C ASN A 161 12.79 -12.13 -17.23
N ILE A 162 13.20 -10.87 -17.09
CA ILE A 162 12.30 -9.73 -16.88
C ILE A 162 12.49 -8.69 -17.97
N LYS A 163 11.41 -7.95 -18.27
CA LYS A 163 11.44 -6.76 -19.11
C LYS A 163 10.62 -5.65 -18.46
N LEU A 164 11.19 -4.45 -18.42
CA LEU A 164 10.43 -3.24 -18.14
C LEU A 164 9.83 -2.73 -19.44
N LEU A 165 8.58 -2.30 -19.39
CA LEU A 165 7.85 -1.81 -20.56
C LEU A 165 7.23 -0.44 -20.27
N VAL A 166 7.15 0.40 -21.29
CA VAL A 166 6.30 1.60 -21.30
C VAL A 166 5.09 1.38 -22.19
N ARG A 167 3.94 1.93 -21.78
CA ARG A 167 2.77 1.99 -22.65
C ARG A 167 2.96 3.06 -23.73
N THR A 168 2.74 2.70 -24.98
CA THR A 168 2.72 3.60 -26.13
C THR A 168 1.30 3.77 -26.65
N GLN A 169 1.09 4.63 -27.66
CA GLN A 169 -0.23 4.83 -28.27
C GLN A 169 -0.80 3.54 -28.91
N THR A 170 0.07 2.66 -29.40
CA THR A 170 -0.30 1.45 -30.16
C THR A 170 0.01 0.15 -29.45
N GLY A 171 0.48 0.18 -28.20
CA GLY A 171 0.82 -1.02 -27.44
C GLY A 171 1.88 -0.77 -26.37
N TYR A 172 2.95 -1.55 -26.40
CA TYR A 172 4.04 -1.52 -25.43
C TYR A 172 5.39 -1.44 -26.14
N ARG A 173 6.40 -0.93 -25.43
CA ARG A 173 7.79 -0.95 -25.86
C ARG A 173 8.65 -1.35 -24.67
N ALA A 174 9.64 -2.22 -24.90
CA ALA A 174 10.64 -2.53 -23.89
C ALA A 174 11.55 -1.33 -23.61
N ILE A 175 11.87 -1.16 -22.34
CA ILE A 175 12.88 -0.22 -21.85
C ILE A 175 14.19 -1.00 -21.79
N ASP A 176 15.20 -0.50 -22.49
CA ASP A 176 16.55 -1.07 -22.37
C ASP A 176 17.22 -0.59 -21.08
N GLU A 177 18.16 -1.38 -20.57
CA GLU A 177 18.82 -1.07 -19.30
C GLU A 177 19.54 0.29 -19.38
N GLY A 178 19.27 1.17 -18.42
CA GLY A 178 19.82 2.52 -18.36
C GLY A 178 19.13 3.56 -19.27
N GLU A 179 18.13 3.17 -20.07
CA GLU A 179 17.35 4.09 -20.89
C GLU A 179 16.57 5.11 -20.02
N GLU A 180 16.44 6.34 -20.54
CA GLU A 180 15.63 7.40 -19.92
C GLU A 180 14.16 7.29 -20.38
N VAL A 181 13.23 7.26 -19.42
CA VAL A 181 11.78 7.32 -19.65
C VAL A 181 11.19 8.59 -19.06
N SER A 182 10.04 9.04 -19.57
CA SER A 182 9.38 10.24 -19.07
C SER A 182 8.69 9.97 -17.73
N LYS A 183 8.66 10.96 -16.83
CA LYS A 183 7.79 10.95 -15.64
C LYS A 183 6.31 10.73 -15.94
N ASP A 184 5.88 11.03 -17.17
CA ASP A 184 4.50 10.86 -17.61
C ASP A 184 4.21 9.44 -18.12
N ASP A 185 5.25 8.63 -18.35
CA ASP A 185 5.12 7.25 -18.80
C ASP A 185 4.66 6.33 -17.66
N VAL A 186 3.80 5.38 -18.01
CA VAL A 186 3.39 4.31 -17.09
C VAL A 186 4.29 3.11 -17.33
N ILE A 187 5.02 2.72 -16.29
CA ILE A 187 5.96 1.61 -16.31
C ILE A 187 5.24 0.31 -15.95
N PHE A 188 5.55 -0.75 -16.69
CA PHE A 188 5.09 -2.11 -16.47
C PHE A 188 6.29 -3.03 -16.27
N LEU A 189 6.14 -4.04 -15.42
CA LEU A 189 7.08 -5.12 -15.27
C LEU A 189 6.49 -6.38 -15.89
N GLN A 190 7.16 -6.94 -16.89
CA GLN A 190 6.86 -8.23 -17.47
C GLN A 190 7.86 -9.27 -16.98
N VAL A 191 7.35 -10.34 -16.37
CA VAL A 191 8.10 -11.53 -15.97
C VAL A 191 7.82 -12.64 -16.98
N ILE A 192 8.88 -13.27 -17.47
CA ILE A 192 8.82 -14.37 -18.43
C ILE A 192 9.52 -15.57 -17.79
N ALA A 193 8.83 -16.71 -17.69
CA ALA A 193 9.42 -17.92 -17.08
C ALA A 193 10.25 -18.77 -18.06
N GLY A 194 10.21 -18.45 -19.35
CA GLY A 194 10.73 -19.30 -20.43
C GLY A 194 9.64 -20.20 -21.03
N THR A 195 10.00 -21.01 -22.02
CA THR A 195 9.08 -21.86 -22.76
C THR A 195 9.10 -23.28 -22.21
N PHE A 196 7.91 -23.82 -21.95
CA PHE A 196 7.71 -25.15 -21.40
C PHE A 196 6.89 -26.02 -22.35
N PRO A 197 7.11 -27.36 -22.36
CA PRO A 197 6.49 -28.28 -23.32
C PRO A 197 4.97 -28.46 -23.12
N THR A 198 4.43 -28.05 -21.97
CA THR A 198 3.01 -28.17 -21.62
C THR A 198 2.50 -26.86 -21.02
N GLY A 199 1.17 -26.72 -20.97
CA GLY A 199 0.51 -25.73 -20.11
C GLY A 199 0.52 -26.12 -18.63
N GLY A 200 -0.18 -25.33 -17.81
CA GLY A 200 -0.35 -25.59 -16.37
C GLY A 200 0.66 -24.87 -15.45
N TYR A 201 1.63 -24.18 -16.04
CA TYR A 201 2.57 -23.33 -15.30
C TYR A 201 1.95 -21.96 -15.01
N ARG A 202 2.30 -21.37 -13.87
CA ARG A 202 1.72 -20.10 -13.43
C ARG A 202 2.70 -19.25 -12.64
N ILE A 203 2.62 -17.94 -12.82
CA ILE A 203 3.37 -16.95 -12.03
C ILE A 203 2.37 -16.15 -11.21
N GLU A 204 2.57 -16.13 -9.89
CA GLU A 204 1.92 -15.17 -8.99
C GLU A 204 2.96 -14.16 -8.51
N LEU A 205 2.57 -12.88 -8.49
CA LEU A 205 3.39 -11.79 -7.99
C LEU A 205 2.64 -11.11 -6.85
N ASN A 206 3.38 -10.75 -5.81
CA ASN A 206 2.90 -9.91 -4.72
C ASN A 206 2.86 -8.44 -5.17
N GLU A 207 2.27 -7.58 -4.34
CA GLU A 207 2.32 -6.14 -4.58
C GLU A 207 3.77 -5.64 -4.54
N PRO A 208 4.18 -4.78 -5.50
CA PRO A 208 5.49 -4.15 -5.47
C PRO A 208 5.69 -3.27 -4.25
N ASP A 209 6.85 -3.41 -3.60
CA ASP A 209 7.36 -2.45 -2.63
C ASP A 209 8.21 -1.40 -3.38
N ILE A 210 7.89 -0.12 -3.20
CA ILE A 210 8.49 0.98 -3.96
C ILE A 210 9.03 2.03 -2.99
N ILE A 211 10.34 2.22 -3.03
CA ILE A 211 11.07 3.29 -2.36
C ILE A 211 11.49 4.30 -3.42
N TYR A 212 11.08 5.55 -3.25
CA TYR A 212 11.40 6.63 -4.20
C TYR A 212 12.81 7.20 -3.96
N PRO A 213 13.48 7.73 -4.99
CA PRO A 213 14.80 8.33 -4.86
C PRO A 213 14.75 9.57 -3.95
N VAL A 214 15.78 9.74 -3.12
CA VAL A 214 15.92 10.89 -2.21
C VAL A 214 17.34 11.44 -2.31
N GLY A 215 17.48 12.68 -2.78
CA GLY A 215 18.77 13.33 -2.98
C GLY A 215 19.62 12.57 -4.00
N LYS A 216 20.70 11.95 -3.55
CA LYS A 216 21.61 11.13 -4.39
C LYS A 216 21.33 9.62 -4.32
N ASN A 217 20.40 9.19 -3.47
CA ASN A 217 20.09 7.78 -3.31
C ASN A 217 19.09 7.33 -4.39
N PRO A 218 19.37 6.23 -5.11
CA PRO A 218 18.44 5.69 -6.09
C PRO A 218 17.16 5.21 -5.42
N GLY A 219 16.07 5.24 -6.18
CA GLY A 219 14.85 4.53 -5.81
C GLY A 219 15.06 3.03 -5.93
N LYS A 220 14.22 2.27 -5.24
CA LYS A 220 14.25 0.81 -5.23
C LYS A 220 12.85 0.26 -5.41
N ILE A 221 12.69 -0.67 -6.33
CA ILE A 221 11.43 -1.38 -6.58
C ILE A 221 11.70 -2.86 -6.30
N THR A 222 11.01 -3.43 -5.32
CA THR A 222 11.13 -4.85 -4.98
C THR A 222 9.81 -5.56 -5.31
N VAL A 223 9.87 -6.58 -6.15
CA VAL A 223 8.72 -7.42 -6.49
C VAL A 223 9.05 -8.85 -6.08
N THR A 224 8.17 -9.46 -5.29
CA THR A 224 8.32 -10.87 -4.91
C THR A 224 7.22 -11.72 -5.52
N GLY A 225 7.48 -13.01 -5.74
CA GLY A 225 6.51 -13.90 -6.35
C GLY A 225 6.82 -15.37 -6.20
N THR A 226 5.93 -16.20 -6.75
CA THR A 226 6.12 -17.66 -6.82
C THR A 226 5.77 -18.18 -8.21
N PHE A 227 6.67 -19.00 -8.75
CA PHE A 227 6.43 -19.80 -9.93
C PHE A 227 5.93 -21.19 -9.55
N TYR A 228 4.77 -21.57 -10.09
CA TYR A 228 4.12 -22.86 -9.88
C TYR A 228 4.28 -23.72 -11.12
N LYS A 229 4.69 -24.97 -10.88
CA LYS A 229 4.75 -26.03 -11.88
C LYS A 229 3.53 -26.94 -11.69
N PRO A 230 2.95 -27.48 -12.78
CA PRO A 230 1.89 -28.48 -12.67
C PRO A 230 2.42 -29.71 -11.91
N GLY A 231 1.57 -30.29 -11.06
CA GLY A 231 1.87 -31.48 -10.29
C GLY A 231 1.77 -32.77 -11.12
N PRO A 232 2.31 -33.90 -10.61
CA PRO A 232 2.13 -35.20 -11.23
C PRO A 232 0.64 -35.57 -11.29
N GLY A 233 0.11 -35.79 -12.50
CA GLY A 233 -1.29 -36.16 -12.72
C GLY A 233 -2.23 -34.99 -13.00
N ASP A 234 -1.75 -33.75 -12.95
CA ASP A 234 -2.55 -32.58 -13.34
C ASP A 234 -2.89 -32.64 -14.83
N MET A 235 -4.14 -32.29 -15.17
CA MET A 235 -4.51 -32.09 -16.57
C MET A 235 -3.81 -30.85 -17.12
N VAL A 236 -2.97 -31.05 -18.12
CA VAL A 236 -2.22 -29.99 -18.79
C VAL A 236 -2.58 -29.91 -20.27
N THR A 237 -2.49 -28.71 -20.84
CA THR A 237 -2.56 -28.53 -22.29
C THR A 237 -1.29 -29.05 -22.95
N GLN A 238 -1.43 -29.88 -23.97
CA GLN A 238 -0.33 -30.42 -24.76
C GLN A 238 0.07 -29.42 -25.86
N ALA A 239 0.69 -28.32 -25.44
CA ALA A 239 1.24 -27.30 -26.33
C ALA A 239 2.38 -26.58 -25.62
N PHE A 240 3.36 -26.10 -26.39
CA PHE A 240 4.39 -25.22 -25.85
C PHE A 240 3.74 -23.94 -25.32
N THR A 241 4.00 -23.63 -24.05
CA THR A 241 3.51 -22.40 -23.42
C THR A 241 4.67 -21.59 -22.87
N THR A 242 4.53 -20.27 -22.90
CA THR A 242 5.48 -19.34 -22.29
C THR A 242 4.75 -18.60 -21.18
N PRO A 243 4.80 -19.08 -19.93
CA PRO A 243 4.13 -18.44 -18.80
C PRO A 243 4.70 -17.05 -18.60
N THR A 244 3.82 -16.05 -18.62
CA THR A 244 4.19 -14.65 -18.45
C THR A 244 3.24 -13.96 -17.50
N LYS A 245 3.76 -12.97 -16.78
CA LYS A 245 2.95 -12.10 -15.94
C LYS A 245 3.42 -10.67 -16.14
N THR A 246 2.49 -9.79 -16.51
CA THR A 246 2.76 -8.36 -16.59
C THR A 246 1.97 -7.63 -15.51
N ILE A 247 2.65 -6.78 -14.73
CA ILE A 247 2.03 -5.91 -13.74
C ILE A 247 2.34 -4.44 -14.04
N GLU A 248 1.40 -3.56 -13.73
CA GLU A 248 1.61 -2.12 -13.80
C GLU A 248 2.32 -1.66 -12.53
N LEU A 249 3.50 -1.06 -12.67
CA LEU A 249 4.23 -0.45 -11.56
C LEU A 249 3.78 1.00 -11.33
N GLY A 250 3.33 1.68 -12.39
CA GLY A 250 2.77 3.03 -12.34
C GLY A 250 3.71 4.09 -12.92
N LYS A 251 3.49 5.35 -12.55
CA LYS A 251 4.34 6.48 -12.92
C LYS A 251 5.33 6.77 -11.81
N PHE A 252 6.54 7.20 -12.18
CA PHE A 252 7.62 7.43 -11.25
C PHE A 252 8.12 8.88 -11.35
N PRO A 253 8.58 9.49 -10.25
CA PRO A 253 9.31 10.74 -10.30
C PRO A 253 10.69 10.57 -10.93
N ALA A 254 11.30 11.69 -11.31
CA ALA A 254 12.63 11.71 -11.88
C ALA A 254 13.67 11.11 -10.91
N GLY A 255 14.58 10.31 -11.45
CA GLY A 255 15.63 9.63 -10.72
C GLY A 255 15.95 8.24 -11.26
N MET A 256 17.02 7.66 -10.72
CA MET A 256 17.43 6.29 -11.03
C MET A 256 16.72 5.30 -10.12
N TYR A 257 16.28 4.17 -10.68
CA TYR A 257 15.62 3.10 -9.96
C TYR A 257 16.33 1.77 -10.16
N GLU A 258 16.62 1.07 -9.06
CA GLU A 258 16.96 -0.35 -9.07
C GLU A 258 15.69 -1.18 -8.94
N VAL A 259 15.47 -2.12 -9.86
CA VAL A 259 14.37 -3.07 -9.81
C VAL A 259 14.92 -4.44 -9.46
N ILE A 260 14.42 -5.04 -8.38
CA ILE A 260 14.76 -6.38 -7.92
C ILE A 260 13.49 -7.23 -7.94
N VAL A 261 13.53 -8.33 -8.67
CA VAL A 261 12.41 -9.25 -8.82
C VAL A 261 12.85 -10.62 -8.33
N ASP A 262 12.35 -11.04 -7.18
CA ASP A 262 12.65 -12.35 -6.59
C ASP A 262 11.43 -13.28 -6.73
N ILE A 263 11.58 -14.33 -7.53
CA ILE A 263 10.51 -15.29 -7.78
C ILE A 263 10.96 -16.66 -7.31
N LYS A 264 10.29 -17.15 -6.27
CA LYS A 264 10.49 -18.50 -5.77
C LYS A 264 10.31 -19.52 -6.91
N ASN A 265 11.27 -20.42 -7.04
CA ASN A 265 11.38 -21.44 -8.09
C ASN A 265 11.71 -20.92 -9.51
N LEU A 266 12.05 -19.64 -9.67
CA LEU A 266 12.47 -19.06 -10.96
C LEU A 266 13.77 -18.26 -10.86
N GLY A 267 14.07 -17.68 -9.70
CA GLY A 267 15.32 -16.96 -9.41
C GLY A 267 15.11 -15.48 -9.12
N GLU A 268 16.23 -14.78 -8.90
CA GLU A 268 16.28 -13.33 -8.72
C GLU A 268 16.74 -12.66 -10.01
N PHE A 269 16.06 -11.58 -10.40
CA PHE A 269 16.37 -10.76 -11.57
C PHE A 269 16.55 -9.31 -11.14
N ARG A 270 17.49 -8.61 -11.79
CA ARG A 270 17.78 -7.21 -11.53
C ARG A 270 17.88 -6.41 -12.81
N THR A 271 17.43 -5.16 -12.76
CA THR A 271 17.63 -4.19 -13.84
C THR A 271 17.56 -2.78 -13.28
N ILE A 272 17.99 -1.80 -14.06
CA ILE A 272 17.95 -0.38 -13.71
C ILE A 272 17.28 0.42 -14.83
N PHE A 273 16.54 1.46 -14.44
CA PHE A 273 16.00 2.44 -15.40
C PHE A 273 16.04 3.85 -14.81
N ASN A 274 16.03 4.85 -15.69
CA ASN A 274 16.11 6.25 -15.33
C ASN A 274 14.83 6.98 -15.74
N VAL A 275 14.31 7.83 -14.86
CA VAL A 275 13.14 8.66 -15.13
C VAL A 275 13.56 10.13 -15.21
N LYS A 276 13.04 10.86 -16.18
CA LYS A 276 13.32 12.28 -16.43
C LYS A 276 12.08 13.17 -16.35
#